data_AF-A0A1J7J889-F1
#
_entry.id   AF-A0A1J7J889-F1
#
_cell.length_a   1.000
_cell.length_b   1.000
_cell.length_c   1.000
_cell.angle_alpha   90.00
_cell.angle_beta   90.00
_cell.angle_gamma   90.00
#
_symmetry.space_group_name_H-M   'P 1'
#
loop_
_entity.id
_entity.type
_entity.pdbx_description
1 polymer ?
#
loop_
_entity_poly.entity_id
_entity_poly.type
_entity_poly.pdbx_seq_one_letter_code
_entity_poly.pdbx_strand_id
1 'polypeptide(L)'
;MTLTTEQRWKYSKPPTFHFSAGCWINDPCAPGYDPRTKTYHLFYQCNPTSCEWGNMSWGHVVSKDLLTWTPAQPSPALLPDQTYDSEGVFTGCWIDTPDNKTLAVAYSSVKHLPFHWSTPPYPRDAAGLSVATSRDGGRTWEKSARNPILAGEPAGLRVTGFRDPFVTASPELDRVRGGGAGGAGTLYGLISGGVEGSGPTTFLYEIRADDIGEWKYLGPLVDVPERFQPEGKWGGNYGLNWECTNLVTLRADDTGETREFLVIGAEGDVEKKHVEDFRLPVGAPSRTVRAQLWMAGRLEAGGAGGKGEEVKFRYEHGGFLDHGPYYAANSFLDPESGRRVVYGWIPEEDISPEAARWKGWNGALAVPREIFLLRIPNVLAALRSRLEDMAPFESKVEADGSTTLLTLGVRPIAELAGMREASHKLEFGAADIVLPQPDGAQQRRLLDGTRSGSWEMEATVAIRYPGCETVGFHLRHSEDLSICTTVVFSTATETITVVREASNADETINRCPDAGPFTLLKLDGSAGGEKVPVLEKLRLRIFCDGDVLEVFANDRFALATMVYSDQDARGLTAFATGDVGSAVFETVTVWDGLEVPRSRVD
;
A
#
# COMPACT_ATOMS: atom_id res chain seq x y z
N MET A 1 -25.90 -22.84 -15.73
CA MET A 1 -25.31 -23.42 -16.95
C MET A 1 -24.06 -24.19 -16.54
N THR A 2 -23.92 -25.43 -17.00
CA THR A 2 -22.70 -26.22 -16.79
C THR A 2 -21.61 -25.67 -17.70
N LEU A 3 -20.49 -25.23 -17.11
CA LEU A 3 -19.40 -24.50 -17.78
C LEU A 3 -18.63 -25.40 -18.77
N THR A 4 -18.09 -24.81 -19.85
CA THR A 4 -17.09 -25.46 -20.69
C THR A 4 -15.69 -25.31 -20.08
N THR A 5 -14.79 -26.25 -20.33
CA THR A 5 -13.40 -26.23 -19.83
C THR A 5 -12.62 -25.00 -20.34
N GLU A 6 -12.94 -24.49 -21.53
CA GLU A 6 -12.28 -23.31 -22.13
C GLU A 6 -12.55 -22.01 -21.35
N GLN A 7 -13.75 -21.82 -20.80
CA GLN A 7 -14.08 -20.59 -20.05
C GLN A 7 -13.36 -20.52 -18.70
N ARG A 8 -13.08 -21.68 -18.07
CA ARG A 8 -12.25 -21.77 -16.86
C ARG A 8 -10.76 -21.63 -17.15
N TRP A 9 -10.32 -21.88 -18.38
CA TRP A 9 -8.93 -21.83 -18.80
C TRP A 9 -8.42 -20.39 -19.05
N LYS A 10 -9.34 -19.45 -19.30
CA LYS A 10 -9.02 -18.07 -19.69
C LYS A 10 -8.38 -17.22 -18.59
N TYR A 11 -8.62 -17.52 -17.31
CA TYR A 11 -8.11 -16.72 -16.19
C TYR A 11 -7.19 -17.55 -15.30
N SER A 12 -6.13 -16.92 -14.81
CA SER A 12 -5.11 -17.55 -13.97
C SER A 12 -5.71 -18.10 -12.67
N LYS A 13 -5.08 -19.14 -12.13
CA LYS A 13 -5.37 -19.63 -10.78
C LYS A 13 -5.21 -18.48 -9.76
N PRO A 14 -5.87 -18.55 -8.58
CA PRO A 14 -5.59 -17.63 -7.50
C PRO A 14 -4.08 -17.49 -7.24
N PRO A 15 -3.61 -16.32 -6.78
CA PRO A 15 -2.22 -16.12 -6.40
C PRO A 15 -1.79 -17.18 -5.37
N THR A 16 -0.51 -17.52 -5.40
CA THR A 16 0.08 -18.60 -4.61
C THR A 16 0.54 -18.10 -3.26
N PHE A 17 1.10 -16.89 -3.18
CA PHE A 17 1.64 -16.31 -1.95
C PHE A 17 1.00 -14.97 -1.55
N HIS A 18 0.31 -14.28 -2.47
CA HIS A 18 -0.59 -13.20 -2.05
C HIS A 18 -1.85 -13.79 -1.44
N PHE A 19 -2.35 -13.15 -0.39
CA PHE A 19 -3.58 -13.58 0.22
C PHE A 19 -4.77 -13.22 -0.68
N SER A 20 -5.60 -14.20 -1.00
CA SER A 20 -6.87 -14.05 -1.72
C SER A 20 -7.90 -15.02 -1.14
N ALA A 21 -9.18 -14.84 -1.44
CA ALA A 21 -10.23 -15.77 -1.05
C ALA A 21 -11.10 -16.14 -2.25
N GLY A 22 -11.82 -17.27 -2.17
CA GLY A 22 -12.77 -17.72 -3.19
C GLY A 22 -14.07 -16.90 -3.25
N CYS A 23 -13.96 -15.59 -3.05
CA CYS A 23 -15.03 -14.62 -3.02
C CYS A 23 -14.47 -13.21 -3.27
N TRP A 24 -15.31 -12.18 -3.15
CA TRP A 24 -14.86 -10.78 -3.12
C TRP A 24 -14.11 -10.51 -1.83
N ILE A 25 -12.92 -9.95 -1.94
CA ILE A 25 -12.21 -9.31 -0.83
C ILE A 25 -11.76 -7.90 -1.22
N ASN A 26 -11.68 -7.03 -0.21
CA ASN A 26 -11.03 -5.73 -0.34
C ASN A 26 -10.19 -5.44 0.90
N ASP A 27 -10.46 -4.33 1.59
CA ASP A 27 -9.63 -3.71 2.60
C ASP A 27 -9.09 -4.71 3.64
N PRO A 28 -7.77 -4.75 3.88
CA PRO A 28 -7.24 -5.40 5.07
C PRO A 28 -7.74 -4.67 6.32
N CYS A 29 -8.23 -5.44 7.27
CA CYS A 29 -8.84 -4.96 8.49
C CYS A 29 -8.03 -5.43 9.69
N ALA A 30 -7.90 -4.57 10.69
CA ALA A 30 -7.37 -4.89 12.02
C ALA A 30 -6.16 -5.84 12.06
N PRO A 31 -5.07 -5.58 11.31
CA PRO A 31 -3.84 -6.32 11.50
C PRO A 31 -3.39 -6.13 12.95
N GLY A 32 -3.02 -7.22 13.63
CA GLY A 32 -2.70 -7.18 15.06
C GLY A 32 -1.96 -8.42 15.53
N TYR A 33 -1.50 -8.39 16.77
CA TYR A 33 -0.71 -9.47 17.37
C TYR A 33 -1.24 -9.84 18.75
N ASP A 34 -1.46 -11.14 18.97
CA ASP A 34 -1.75 -11.70 20.29
C ASP A 34 -0.44 -12.18 20.94
N PRO A 35 0.12 -11.45 21.93
CA PRO A 35 1.38 -11.83 22.58
C PRO A 35 1.25 -13.10 23.43
N ARG A 36 0.03 -13.48 23.82
CA ARG A 36 -0.21 -14.65 24.67
C ARG A 36 -0.12 -15.94 23.88
N THR A 37 -0.60 -15.92 22.63
CA THR A 37 -0.53 -17.07 21.73
C THR A 37 0.61 -16.97 20.71
N LYS A 38 1.29 -15.82 20.64
CA LYS A 38 2.28 -15.47 19.61
C LYS A 38 1.72 -15.64 18.21
N THR A 39 0.60 -14.98 17.95
CA THR A 39 -0.17 -15.15 16.72
C THR A 39 -0.42 -13.79 16.10
N TYR A 40 -0.10 -13.63 14.82
CA TYR A 40 -0.55 -12.51 14.02
C TYR A 40 -1.98 -12.76 13.56
N HIS A 41 -2.82 -11.75 13.67
CA HIS A 41 -4.20 -11.73 13.19
C HIS A 41 -4.31 -10.74 12.05
N LEU A 42 -5.00 -11.13 10.98
CA LEU A 42 -5.32 -10.26 9.87
C LEU A 42 -6.77 -10.53 9.45
N PHE A 43 -7.56 -9.47 9.41
CA PHE A 43 -8.91 -9.50 8.89
C PHE A 43 -8.94 -8.88 7.51
N TYR A 44 -10.03 -9.08 6.79
CA TYR A 44 -10.25 -8.46 5.50
C TYR A 44 -11.75 -8.35 5.25
N GLN A 45 -12.17 -7.28 4.59
CA GLN A 45 -13.54 -7.19 4.12
C GLN A 45 -13.80 -8.25 3.06
N CYS A 46 -14.95 -8.92 3.14
CA CYS A 46 -15.35 -9.90 2.15
C CYS A 46 -16.86 -9.96 1.94
N ASN A 47 -17.27 -10.41 0.75
CA ASN A 47 -18.60 -10.94 0.52
C ASN A 47 -18.54 -12.46 0.55
N PRO A 48 -18.95 -13.15 1.62
CA PRO A 48 -18.78 -14.60 1.74
C PRO A 48 -19.61 -15.42 0.72
N THR A 49 -20.49 -14.77 -0.05
CA THR A 49 -21.45 -15.43 -0.94
C THR A 49 -21.24 -15.12 -2.42
N SER A 50 -20.36 -14.18 -2.78
CA SER A 50 -20.16 -13.75 -4.17
C SER A 50 -18.76 -13.19 -4.41
N CYS A 51 -18.37 -13.12 -5.69
CA CYS A 51 -17.18 -12.39 -6.16
C CYS A 51 -17.51 -10.93 -6.56
N GLU A 52 -18.63 -10.42 -6.06
CA GLU A 52 -19.08 -9.04 -6.26
C GLU A 52 -19.21 -8.34 -4.91
N TRP A 53 -19.01 -7.03 -4.91
CA TRP A 53 -19.18 -6.19 -3.74
C TRP A 53 -20.60 -6.30 -3.15
N GLY A 54 -20.71 -6.38 -1.82
CA GLY A 54 -21.97 -6.43 -1.08
C GLY A 54 -21.90 -7.36 0.13
N ASN A 55 -22.90 -7.30 1.02
CA ASN A 55 -22.97 -8.13 2.24
C ASN A 55 -21.65 -8.15 3.05
N MET A 56 -21.07 -6.96 3.22
CA MET A 56 -19.69 -6.86 3.65
C MET A 56 -19.51 -7.38 5.07
N SER A 57 -18.61 -8.34 5.22
CA SER A 57 -18.30 -9.08 6.43
C SER A 57 -16.79 -9.08 6.63
N TRP A 58 -16.29 -9.50 7.80
CA TRP A 58 -14.85 -9.66 8.01
C TRP A 58 -14.45 -11.14 7.96
N GLY A 59 -13.67 -11.52 6.95
CA GLY A 59 -12.89 -12.75 7.00
C GLY A 59 -11.74 -12.62 8.00
N HIS A 60 -11.21 -13.74 8.49
CA HIS A 60 -10.15 -13.76 9.50
C HIS A 60 -9.15 -14.87 9.26
N VAL A 61 -7.89 -14.48 9.11
CA VAL A 61 -6.74 -15.39 9.03
C VAL A 61 -5.73 -15.10 10.12
N VAL A 62 -4.97 -16.13 10.46
CA VAL A 62 -3.90 -16.07 11.46
C VAL A 62 -2.60 -16.62 10.91
N SER A 63 -1.48 -16.09 11.41
CA SER A 63 -0.14 -16.49 11.03
C SER A 63 0.81 -16.53 12.23
N LYS A 64 1.89 -17.30 12.10
CA LYS A 64 3.01 -17.35 13.05
C LYS A 64 4.25 -16.59 12.56
N ASP A 65 4.29 -16.28 11.27
CA ASP A 65 5.50 -15.85 10.56
C ASP A 65 5.24 -14.70 9.58
N LEU A 66 4.01 -14.15 9.52
CA LEU A 66 3.53 -13.15 8.55
C LEU A 66 3.49 -13.63 7.08
N LEU A 67 3.83 -14.88 6.81
CA LEU A 67 3.89 -15.47 5.47
C LEU A 67 2.79 -16.50 5.27
N THR A 68 2.67 -17.42 6.21
CA THR A 68 1.76 -18.56 6.15
C THR A 68 0.49 -18.20 6.90
N TRP A 69 -0.57 -17.96 6.14
CA TRP A 69 -1.88 -17.58 6.66
C TRP A 69 -2.84 -18.76 6.63
N THR A 70 -3.50 -19.02 7.75
CA THR A 70 -4.56 -20.04 7.84
C THR A 70 -5.86 -19.41 8.32
N PRO A 71 -7.03 -19.80 7.78
CA PRO A 71 -8.31 -19.35 8.30
C PRO A 71 -8.44 -19.64 9.79
N ALA A 72 -8.77 -18.62 10.59
CA ALA A 72 -8.97 -18.79 12.02
C ALA A 72 -10.24 -19.60 12.32
N GLN A 73 -11.28 -19.40 11.51
CA GLN A 73 -12.54 -20.16 11.47
C GLN A 73 -13.04 -20.29 10.01
N PRO A 74 -13.95 -21.25 9.72
CA PRO A 74 -14.56 -21.39 8.39
C PRO A 74 -15.54 -20.26 8.03
N SER A 75 -16.13 -19.60 9.04
CA SER A 75 -17.07 -18.50 8.86
C SER A 75 -16.40 -17.15 9.09
N PRO A 76 -16.95 -16.05 8.52
CA PRO A 76 -16.52 -14.69 8.86
C PRO A 76 -16.52 -14.45 10.36
N ALA A 77 -15.55 -13.68 10.85
CA ALA A 77 -15.42 -13.29 12.24
C ALA A 77 -16.49 -12.27 12.66
N LEU A 78 -16.88 -11.37 11.76
CA LEU A 78 -17.96 -10.40 11.95
C LEU A 78 -18.90 -10.42 10.73
N LEU A 79 -20.21 -10.45 11.00
CA LEU A 79 -21.28 -10.44 10.02
C LEU A 79 -22.19 -9.22 10.23
N PRO A 80 -22.91 -8.71 9.20
CA PRO A 80 -23.95 -7.70 9.37
C PRO A 80 -25.20 -8.32 10.00
N ASP A 81 -25.21 -8.48 11.32
CA ASP A 81 -26.24 -9.21 12.08
C ASP A 81 -26.91 -8.39 13.18
N GLN A 82 -26.58 -7.10 13.30
CA GLN A 82 -27.20 -6.17 14.22
C GLN A 82 -27.91 -5.04 13.47
N THR A 83 -28.86 -4.38 14.14
CA THR A 83 -29.61 -3.25 13.55
C THR A 83 -28.76 -2.04 13.18
N TYR A 84 -27.57 -1.90 13.80
CA TYR A 84 -26.66 -0.79 13.58
C TYR A 84 -25.59 -1.08 12.52
N ASP A 85 -25.43 -2.34 12.10
CA ASP A 85 -24.52 -2.77 11.02
C ASP A 85 -25.23 -3.59 9.94
N SER A 86 -26.55 -3.43 9.83
CA SER A 86 -27.42 -4.25 8.99
C SER A 86 -27.11 -4.19 7.50
N GLU A 87 -26.38 -3.18 7.05
CA GLU A 87 -26.00 -2.99 5.65
C GLU A 87 -24.50 -3.24 5.39
N GLY A 88 -23.71 -3.50 6.43
CA GLY A 88 -22.32 -3.94 6.28
C GLY A 88 -21.44 -3.74 7.50
N VAL A 89 -20.45 -4.61 7.63
CA VAL A 89 -19.30 -4.48 8.53
C VAL A 89 -18.13 -3.94 7.72
N PHE A 90 -17.92 -2.62 7.81
CA PHE A 90 -16.89 -1.92 7.05
C PHE A 90 -15.52 -1.94 7.75
N THR A 91 -14.49 -1.40 7.09
CA THR A 91 -13.09 -1.43 7.55
C THR A 91 -12.93 -0.86 8.96
N GLY A 92 -11.84 -1.28 9.60
CA GLY A 92 -11.53 -0.94 10.98
C GLY A 92 -10.16 -1.45 11.42
N CYS A 93 -9.88 -1.39 12.71
CA CYS A 93 -8.55 -1.56 13.27
C CYS A 93 -8.53 -2.45 14.51
N TRP A 94 -7.32 -2.89 14.84
CA TRP A 94 -6.99 -3.52 16.11
C TRP A 94 -6.93 -2.46 17.23
N ILE A 95 -7.33 -2.83 18.44
CA ILE A 95 -7.22 -1.97 19.62
C ILE A 95 -6.32 -2.67 20.65
N ASP A 96 -5.22 -2.02 21.00
CA ASP A 96 -4.35 -2.50 22.08
C ASP A 96 -5.02 -2.28 23.44
N THR A 97 -5.36 -3.37 24.11
CA THR A 97 -5.97 -3.35 25.45
C THR A 97 -4.91 -3.52 26.54
N PRO A 98 -5.00 -2.79 27.67
CA PRO A 98 -4.00 -2.89 28.74
C PRO A 98 -3.85 -4.29 29.38
N ASP A 99 -4.88 -5.13 29.29
CA ASP A 99 -4.88 -6.44 29.93
C ASP A 99 -4.13 -7.53 29.13
N ASN A 100 -3.86 -7.29 27.83
CA ASN A 100 -3.30 -8.24 26.87
C ASN A 100 -3.96 -9.64 26.91
N LYS A 101 -5.21 -9.71 27.38
CA LYS A 101 -6.00 -10.93 27.58
C LYS A 101 -7.28 -10.90 26.76
N THR A 102 -7.80 -9.70 26.53
CA THR A 102 -8.99 -9.45 25.71
C THR A 102 -8.53 -8.80 24.41
N LEU A 103 -8.61 -9.53 23.30
CA LEU A 103 -8.37 -8.95 21.98
C LEU A 103 -9.55 -8.07 21.62
N ALA A 104 -9.31 -6.92 21.00
CA ALA A 104 -10.36 -5.97 20.66
C ALA A 104 -10.14 -5.38 19.26
N VAL A 105 -11.24 -5.15 18.56
CA VAL A 105 -11.27 -4.47 17.26
C VAL A 105 -12.36 -3.41 17.24
N ALA A 106 -12.12 -2.30 16.56
CA ALA A 106 -13.15 -1.35 16.15
C ALA A 106 -13.42 -1.52 14.66
N TYR A 107 -14.67 -1.33 14.25
CA TYR A 107 -15.10 -1.40 12.86
C TYR A 107 -16.17 -0.37 12.55
N SER A 108 -16.29 -0.03 11.27
CA SER A 108 -17.36 0.82 10.78
C SER A 108 -18.66 0.02 10.67
N SER A 109 -19.65 0.33 11.49
CA SER A 109 -20.96 -0.31 11.44
C SER A 109 -21.88 0.45 10.49
N VAL A 110 -22.17 -0.13 9.31
CA VAL A 110 -22.95 0.53 8.26
C VAL A 110 -24.43 0.19 8.39
N LYS A 111 -25.24 1.23 8.49
CA LYS A 111 -26.69 1.16 8.67
C LYS A 111 -27.49 1.57 7.44
N HIS A 112 -26.94 2.47 6.61
CA HIS A 112 -27.62 2.98 5.42
C HIS A 112 -26.67 3.10 4.22
N LEU A 113 -27.02 2.44 3.12
CA LEU A 113 -26.42 2.55 1.80
C LEU A 113 -27.49 3.00 0.78
N PRO A 114 -27.08 3.55 -0.38
CA PRO A 114 -25.70 3.91 -0.73
C PRO A 114 -25.28 5.25 -0.10
N PHE A 115 -23.99 5.38 0.20
CA PHE A 115 -23.33 6.67 0.39
C PHE A 115 -22.05 6.70 -0.43
N HIS A 116 -21.68 7.88 -0.93
CA HIS A 116 -20.45 8.11 -1.66
C HIS A 116 -20.14 9.60 -1.67
N TRP A 117 -18.85 9.98 -1.69
CA TRP A 117 -18.44 11.39 -1.67
C TRP A 117 -18.98 12.17 -2.88
N SER A 118 -19.19 11.50 -4.02
CA SER A 118 -19.68 12.13 -5.26
C SER A 118 -21.21 12.26 -5.35
N THR A 119 -21.95 11.71 -4.38
CA THR A 119 -23.42 11.78 -4.33
C THR A 119 -23.91 12.45 -3.05
N PRO A 120 -23.58 13.74 -2.83
CA PRO A 120 -24.04 14.47 -1.65
C PRO A 120 -25.56 14.69 -1.69
N PRO A 121 -26.21 14.85 -0.52
CA PRO A 121 -25.61 14.85 0.82
C PRO A 121 -25.32 13.42 1.33
N TYR A 122 -24.26 13.27 2.12
CA TYR A 122 -24.02 12.04 2.89
C TYR A 122 -25.21 11.80 3.84
N PRO A 123 -25.83 10.61 3.86
CA PRO A 123 -26.95 10.36 4.74
C PRO A 123 -26.49 10.36 6.20
N ARG A 124 -27.17 11.14 7.04
CA ARG A 124 -26.88 11.24 8.48
C ARG A 124 -26.90 9.85 9.13
N ASP A 125 -25.89 9.55 9.94
CA ASP A 125 -25.77 8.29 10.68
C ASP A 125 -25.76 7.04 9.75
N ALA A 126 -25.29 7.20 8.50
CA ALA A 126 -25.19 6.10 7.55
C ALA A 126 -24.15 5.05 7.95
N ALA A 127 -23.03 5.49 8.51
CA ALA A 127 -22.01 4.64 9.12
C ALA A 127 -21.63 5.20 10.49
N GLY A 128 -21.48 4.28 11.44
CA GLY A 128 -21.01 4.57 12.79
C GLY A 128 -19.77 3.75 13.15
N LEU A 129 -19.46 3.70 14.43
CA LEU A 129 -18.36 2.90 14.99
C LEU A 129 -18.89 1.89 15.99
N SER A 130 -18.44 0.66 15.87
CA SER A 130 -18.75 -0.43 16.79
C SER A 130 -17.49 -1.19 17.20
N VAL A 131 -17.54 -1.88 18.34
CA VAL A 131 -16.42 -2.65 18.89
C VAL A 131 -16.82 -4.11 19.07
N ALA A 132 -15.88 -5.03 18.79
CA ALA A 132 -15.99 -6.43 19.12
C ALA A 132 -14.76 -6.91 19.90
N THR A 133 -14.93 -7.93 20.74
CA THR A 133 -13.84 -8.48 21.56
C THR A 133 -13.76 -10.00 21.47
N SER A 134 -12.57 -10.54 21.70
CA SER A 134 -12.33 -11.98 21.79
C SER A 134 -11.57 -12.32 23.07
N ARG A 135 -11.99 -13.40 23.73
CA ARG A 135 -11.34 -13.93 24.95
C ARG A 135 -10.73 -15.32 24.75
N ASP A 136 -10.91 -15.91 23.57
CA ASP A 136 -10.50 -17.27 23.22
C ASP A 136 -9.35 -17.33 22.20
N GLY A 137 -8.57 -16.25 22.11
CA GLY A 137 -7.44 -16.14 21.19
C GLY A 137 -7.87 -15.84 19.75
N GLY A 138 -8.95 -15.09 19.57
CA GLY A 138 -9.42 -14.65 18.26
C GLY A 138 -10.24 -15.69 17.51
N ARG A 139 -10.67 -16.79 18.15
CA ARG A 139 -11.49 -17.83 17.49
C ARG A 139 -12.93 -17.37 17.35
N THR A 140 -13.46 -16.65 18.35
CA THR A 140 -14.78 -16.04 18.31
C THR A 140 -14.72 -14.57 18.72
N TRP A 141 -15.64 -13.78 18.18
CA TRP A 141 -15.73 -12.33 18.38
C TRP A 141 -17.13 -11.95 18.84
N GLU A 142 -17.22 -11.31 20.00
CA GLU A 142 -18.48 -10.84 20.58
C GLU A 142 -18.60 -9.33 20.42
N LYS A 143 -19.66 -8.88 19.74
CA LYS A 143 -20.00 -7.46 19.60
C LYS A 143 -20.41 -6.89 20.95
N SER A 144 -19.90 -5.71 21.29
CA SER A 144 -20.23 -5.05 22.55
C SER A 144 -21.71 -4.73 22.68
N ALA A 145 -22.28 -4.97 23.87
CA ALA A 145 -23.66 -4.57 24.18
C ALA A 145 -23.86 -3.04 24.20
N ARG A 146 -22.77 -2.24 24.20
CA ARG A 146 -22.82 -0.78 24.08
C ARG A 146 -22.84 -0.29 22.63
N ASN A 147 -22.76 -1.19 21.65
CA ASN A 147 -22.75 -0.79 20.25
C ASN A 147 -24.11 -0.21 19.79
N PRO A 148 -24.12 0.71 18.81
CA PRO A 148 -22.93 1.34 18.24
C PRO A 148 -22.32 2.34 19.24
N ILE A 149 -20.99 2.36 19.35
CA ILE A 149 -20.25 3.30 20.22
C ILE A 149 -20.43 4.73 19.71
N LEU A 150 -20.33 4.91 18.40
CA LEU A 150 -20.71 6.15 17.71
C LEU A 150 -21.79 5.80 16.68
N ALA A 151 -22.94 6.47 16.74
CA ALA A 151 -24.02 6.22 15.80
C ALA A 151 -23.74 6.78 14.39
N GLY A 152 -22.89 7.80 14.30
CA GLY A 152 -22.65 8.57 13.09
C GLY A 152 -21.65 9.70 13.31
N GLU A 153 -21.52 10.56 12.32
CA GLU A 153 -20.62 11.70 12.35
C GLU A 153 -21.00 12.73 13.43
N PRO A 154 -20.09 13.62 13.90
CA PRO A 154 -20.40 14.60 14.93
C PRO A 154 -21.59 15.52 14.59
N ALA A 155 -22.30 15.98 15.62
CA ALA A 155 -23.46 16.83 15.45
C ALA A 155 -23.11 18.16 14.75
N GLY A 156 -23.92 18.55 13.76
CA GLY A 156 -23.75 19.82 13.04
C GLY A 156 -22.71 19.79 11.92
N LEU A 157 -21.98 18.67 11.72
CA LEU A 157 -21.09 18.50 10.58
C LEU A 157 -21.83 17.88 9.38
N ARG A 158 -21.51 18.39 8.19
CA ARG A 158 -21.83 17.74 6.92
C ARG A 158 -20.55 17.12 6.39
N VAL A 159 -20.54 15.80 6.29
CA VAL A 159 -19.36 15.04 5.90
C VAL A 159 -19.48 14.49 4.49
N THR A 160 -18.36 14.20 3.85
CA THR A 160 -18.29 13.42 2.60
C THR A 160 -18.18 11.91 2.87
N GLY A 161 -17.75 11.55 4.07
CA GLY A 161 -17.64 10.18 4.59
C GLY A 161 -17.35 10.18 6.08
N PHE A 162 -17.68 9.09 6.76
CA PHE A 162 -17.38 8.87 8.17
C PHE A 162 -17.22 7.37 8.44
N ARG A 163 -16.00 6.84 8.24
CA ARG A 163 -15.72 5.39 8.32
C ARG A 163 -14.24 5.12 8.61
N ASP A 164 -13.91 3.84 8.68
CA ASP A 164 -12.57 3.25 8.81
C ASP A 164 -11.83 3.72 10.07
N PRO A 165 -12.30 3.32 11.27
CA PRO A 165 -11.63 3.70 12.49
C PRO A 165 -10.21 3.14 12.57
N PHE A 166 -9.29 3.97 13.02
CA PHE A 166 -7.92 3.58 13.38
C PHE A 166 -7.59 4.03 14.80
N VAL A 167 -7.10 3.12 15.65
CA VAL A 167 -6.78 3.40 17.05
C VAL A 167 -5.28 3.24 17.26
N THR A 168 -4.67 4.22 17.92
CA THR A 168 -3.23 4.18 18.22
C THR A 168 -2.91 4.92 19.52
N ALA A 169 -1.82 4.52 20.17
CA ALA A 169 -1.17 5.37 21.16
C ALA A 169 -0.27 6.38 20.44
N SER A 170 -0.19 7.62 20.94
CA SER A 170 0.69 8.64 20.36
C SER A 170 1.30 9.52 21.46
N PRO A 171 2.57 9.28 21.83
CA PRO A 171 3.29 10.13 22.77
C PRO A 171 3.35 11.60 22.33
N GLU A 172 3.34 11.85 21.02
CA GLU A 172 3.38 13.21 20.48
C GLU A 172 2.02 13.93 20.65
N LEU A 173 0.90 13.24 20.45
CA LEU A 173 -0.42 13.79 20.80
C LEU A 173 -0.52 14.07 22.31
N ASP A 174 -0.03 13.17 23.17
CA ASP A 174 0.00 13.40 24.62
C ASP A 174 0.83 14.64 24.98
N ARG A 175 1.99 14.81 24.32
CA ARG A 175 2.88 15.97 24.50
C ARG A 175 2.19 17.27 24.09
N VAL A 176 1.63 17.31 22.88
CA VAL A 176 0.97 18.50 22.31
C VAL A 176 -0.24 18.92 23.15
N ARG A 177 -0.95 17.95 23.72
CA ARG A 177 -2.12 18.18 24.59
C ARG A 177 -1.74 18.45 26.06
N GLY A 178 -0.47 18.73 26.33
CA GLY A 178 0.00 19.24 27.62
C GLY A 178 0.33 18.18 28.68
N GLY A 179 0.58 16.93 28.29
CA GLY A 179 1.14 15.87 29.14
C GLY A 179 0.29 15.40 30.34
N GLY A 180 -0.79 16.10 30.66
CA GLY A 180 -1.72 15.80 31.76
C GLY A 180 -3.15 15.49 31.32
N ALA A 181 -3.53 15.80 30.07
CA ALA A 181 -4.84 15.48 29.50
C ALA A 181 -4.87 14.12 28.78
N GLY A 182 -3.72 13.48 28.58
CA GLY A 182 -3.56 12.15 27.99
C GLY A 182 -2.69 11.25 28.89
N GLY A 183 -3.10 11.05 30.15
CA GLY A 183 -2.33 10.23 31.10
C GLY A 183 -2.06 8.81 30.57
N ALA A 184 -1.10 8.11 31.19
CA ALA A 184 -0.81 6.69 30.91
C ALA A 184 -2.12 5.89 30.77
N GLY A 185 -2.39 5.37 29.57
CA GLY A 185 -3.66 4.72 29.23
C GLY A 185 -4.62 5.55 28.36
N THR A 186 -4.13 6.56 27.64
CA THR A 186 -4.90 7.26 26.59
C THR A 186 -4.58 6.66 25.22
N LEU A 187 -5.62 6.42 24.43
CA LEU A 187 -5.54 6.06 23.03
C LEU A 187 -6.20 7.15 22.19
N TYR A 188 -5.86 7.21 20.92
CA TYR A 188 -6.44 8.14 19.97
C TYR A 188 -7.12 7.38 18.84
N GLY A 189 -8.36 7.76 18.57
CA GLY A 189 -9.18 7.22 17.49
C GLY A 189 -9.24 8.20 16.33
N LEU A 190 -8.99 7.71 15.12
CA LEU A 190 -9.18 8.42 13.86
C LEU A 190 -10.39 7.83 13.16
N ILE A 191 -11.24 8.66 12.58
CA ILE A 191 -12.31 8.23 11.66
C ILE A 191 -12.13 9.00 10.35
N SER A 192 -11.97 8.27 9.26
CA SER A 192 -11.63 8.82 7.94
C SER A 192 -12.86 9.42 7.25
N GLY A 193 -12.64 10.51 6.51
CA GLY A 193 -13.70 11.12 5.73
C GLY A 193 -13.31 12.47 5.12
N GLY A 194 -14.23 13.42 5.20
CA GLY A 194 -14.03 14.79 4.78
C GLY A 194 -15.21 15.65 5.22
N VAL A 195 -15.03 16.96 5.16
CA VAL A 195 -16.08 17.94 5.47
C VAL A 195 -16.49 18.64 4.19
N GLU A 196 -17.79 18.60 3.89
CA GLU A 196 -18.34 19.12 2.64
C GLU A 196 -18.03 20.63 2.50
N GLY A 197 -17.45 21.01 1.36
CA GLY A 197 -17.06 22.39 1.07
C GLY A 197 -15.81 22.88 1.79
N SER A 198 -15.12 22.00 2.54
CA SER A 198 -13.84 22.31 3.20
C SER A 198 -12.69 21.50 2.62
N GLY A 199 -12.81 20.18 2.65
CA GLY A 199 -11.74 19.28 2.22
C GLY A 199 -11.76 17.93 2.94
N PRO A 200 -10.90 17.00 2.51
CA PRO A 200 -10.73 15.72 3.19
C PRO A 200 -10.04 15.91 4.55
N THR A 201 -10.36 15.05 5.50
CA THR A 201 -9.72 15.03 6.83
C THR A 201 -9.94 13.68 7.49
N THR A 202 -9.29 13.47 8.64
CA THR A 202 -9.71 12.48 9.63
C THR A 202 -10.25 13.19 10.88
N PHE A 203 -11.24 12.59 11.54
CA PHE A 203 -11.88 13.07 12.75
C PHE A 203 -11.19 12.43 13.96
N LEU A 204 -10.58 13.24 14.82
CA LEU A 204 -9.81 12.77 15.97
C LEU A 204 -10.70 12.61 17.21
N TYR A 205 -10.47 11.53 17.96
CA TYR A 205 -11.10 11.21 19.22
C TYR A 205 -10.06 10.83 20.27
N GLU A 206 -10.33 11.17 21.52
CA GLU A 206 -9.66 10.61 22.70
C GLU A 206 -10.43 9.40 23.20
N ILE A 207 -9.71 8.33 23.54
CA ILE A 207 -10.24 7.07 24.03
C ILE A 207 -9.49 6.69 25.30
N ARG A 208 -10.20 6.18 26.30
CA ARG A 208 -9.56 5.59 27.46
C ARG A 208 -9.22 4.13 27.19
N ALA A 209 -7.97 3.73 27.40
CA ALA A 209 -7.53 2.35 27.17
C ALA A 209 -8.24 1.33 28.09
N ASP A 210 -8.69 1.76 29.28
CA ASP A 210 -9.48 0.95 30.22
C ASP A 210 -10.99 0.94 29.90
N ASP A 211 -11.46 1.85 29.05
CA ASP A 211 -12.84 1.92 28.57
C ASP A 211 -12.90 2.31 27.09
N ILE A 212 -12.63 1.32 26.23
CA ILE A 212 -12.63 1.48 24.77
C ILE A 212 -14.02 1.78 24.16
N GLY A 213 -15.07 1.87 24.99
CA GLY A 213 -16.42 2.26 24.59
C GLY A 213 -16.72 3.75 24.77
N GLU A 214 -15.79 4.56 25.26
CA GLU A 214 -15.94 6.02 25.36
C GLU A 214 -15.00 6.73 24.40
N TRP A 215 -15.58 7.45 23.43
CA TRP A 215 -14.86 8.18 22.38
C TRP A 215 -15.22 9.67 22.47
N LYS A 216 -14.28 10.49 22.94
CA LYS A 216 -14.46 11.94 23.08
C LYS A 216 -13.94 12.65 21.83
N TYR A 217 -14.82 13.29 21.06
CA TYR A 217 -14.45 14.01 19.84
C TYR A 217 -13.55 15.23 20.14
N LEU A 218 -12.44 15.34 19.41
CA LEU A 218 -11.45 16.42 19.54
C LEU A 218 -11.42 17.40 18.36
N GLY A 219 -12.04 17.05 17.22
CA GLY A 219 -12.07 17.91 16.03
C GLY A 219 -11.57 17.21 14.76
N PRO A 220 -11.66 17.88 13.59
CA PRO A 220 -10.96 17.43 12.39
C PRO A 220 -9.44 17.67 12.55
N LEU A 221 -8.64 16.65 12.26
CA LEU A 221 -7.20 16.67 12.49
C LEU A 221 -6.43 17.47 11.44
N VAL A 222 -6.87 17.49 10.18
CA VAL A 222 -6.13 18.12 9.08
C VAL A 222 -6.96 19.20 8.43
N ASP A 223 -6.34 20.36 8.18
CA ASP A 223 -6.94 21.47 7.44
C ASP A 223 -6.22 21.64 6.09
N VAL A 224 -6.65 20.86 5.09
CA VAL A 224 -6.21 21.02 3.69
C VAL A 224 -7.43 21.25 2.79
N PRO A 225 -7.31 22.08 1.74
CA PRO A 225 -8.43 22.29 0.83
C PRO A 225 -8.79 21.01 0.07
N GLU A 226 -10.02 20.98 -0.45
CA GLU A 226 -10.43 20.02 -1.48
C GLU A 226 -9.37 19.90 -2.59
N ARG A 227 -9.01 18.66 -2.93
CA ARG A 227 -8.04 18.32 -3.97
C ARG A 227 -6.65 18.91 -3.73
N PHE A 228 -6.27 19.12 -2.46
CA PHE A 228 -4.94 19.59 -2.11
C PHE A 228 -3.88 18.73 -2.82
N GLN A 229 -2.96 19.40 -3.52
CA GLN A 229 -1.92 18.76 -4.29
C GLN A 229 -0.65 19.59 -4.13
N PRO A 230 0.39 19.04 -3.48
CA PRO A 230 1.72 19.64 -3.45
C PRO A 230 2.25 19.83 -4.89
N GLU A 231 3.06 20.86 -5.11
CA GLU A 231 3.51 21.20 -6.46
C GLU A 231 4.28 20.05 -7.14
N GLY A 232 4.11 19.96 -8.47
CA GLY A 232 4.81 19.00 -9.31
C GLY A 232 4.19 17.61 -9.32
N LYS A 233 4.97 16.65 -9.84
CA LYS A 233 4.51 15.26 -10.08
C LYS A 233 4.61 14.35 -8.86
N TRP A 234 5.26 14.79 -7.78
CA TRP A 234 5.76 13.91 -6.72
C TRP A 234 4.77 13.67 -5.57
N GLY A 235 3.93 14.66 -5.25
CA GLY A 235 3.15 14.68 -4.01
C GLY A 235 1.78 13.98 -4.09
N GLY A 236 1.27 13.68 -5.28
CA GLY A 236 -0.09 13.17 -5.46
C GLY A 236 -1.17 14.20 -5.10
N ASN A 237 -2.44 13.78 -5.11
CA ASN A 237 -3.58 14.64 -4.85
C ASN A 237 -4.47 14.00 -3.78
N TYR A 238 -4.73 14.76 -2.73
CA TYR A 238 -5.36 14.26 -1.51
C TYR A 238 -6.89 14.17 -1.59
N GLY A 239 -7.48 14.43 -2.76
CA GLY A 239 -8.88 14.12 -3.04
C GLY A 239 -9.89 14.99 -2.29
N LEU A 240 -11.11 14.46 -2.16
CA LEU A 240 -12.26 15.09 -1.49
C LEU A 240 -12.69 14.34 -0.22
N ASN A 241 -12.34 13.06 -0.13
CA ASN A 241 -12.68 12.19 0.98
C ASN A 241 -11.50 11.26 1.24
N TRP A 242 -11.22 10.99 2.52
CA TRP A 242 -10.23 9.99 2.93
C TRP A 242 -10.89 8.71 3.44
N GLU A 243 -10.14 7.63 3.29
CA GLU A 243 -10.42 6.28 3.75
C GLU A 243 -9.17 5.71 4.44
N CYS A 244 -9.39 4.75 5.34
CA CYS A 244 -8.32 3.97 5.98
C CYS A 244 -7.14 4.81 6.53
N THR A 245 -7.40 5.99 7.11
CA THR A 245 -6.34 6.88 7.59
C THR A 245 -5.66 6.29 8.82
N ASN A 246 -4.35 6.08 8.79
CA ASN A 246 -3.56 5.63 9.94
C ASN A 246 -2.61 6.75 10.40
N LEU A 247 -2.59 7.08 11.69
CA LEU A 247 -1.55 7.93 12.29
C LEU A 247 -0.42 7.06 12.84
N VAL A 248 0.79 7.23 12.30
CA VAL A 248 1.94 6.43 12.66
C VAL A 248 3.17 7.30 12.92
N THR A 249 3.90 6.98 14.00
CA THR A 249 5.26 7.47 14.21
C THR A 249 6.23 6.51 13.52
N LEU A 250 7.04 7.01 12.58
CA LEU A 250 8.09 6.22 11.95
C LEU A 250 9.47 6.64 12.46
N ARG A 251 10.36 5.68 12.60
CA ARG A 251 11.69 5.83 13.19
C ARG A 251 12.77 5.51 12.14
N ALA A 252 13.85 6.29 12.15
CA ALA A 252 15.05 6.00 11.38
C ALA A 252 15.94 5.03 12.15
N ASP A 253 16.27 3.89 11.55
CA ASP A 253 16.98 2.81 12.24
C ASP A 253 18.35 3.21 12.78
N ASP A 254 19.07 4.06 12.07
CA ASP A 254 20.48 4.37 12.37
C ASP A 254 20.69 5.53 13.34
N THR A 255 19.73 6.45 13.45
CA THR A 255 19.79 7.63 14.33
C THR A 255 18.75 7.60 15.45
N GLY A 256 17.67 6.84 15.26
CA GLY A 256 16.52 6.85 16.14
C GLY A 256 15.62 8.08 16.02
N GLU A 257 15.88 8.98 15.07
CA GLU A 257 15.03 10.13 14.76
C GLU A 257 13.63 9.66 14.35
N THR A 258 12.60 10.42 14.73
CA THR A 258 11.21 10.08 14.43
C THR A 258 10.49 11.21 13.71
N ARG A 259 9.44 10.85 12.96
CA ARG A 259 8.47 11.76 12.34
C ARG A 259 7.06 11.16 12.44
N GLU A 260 6.07 12.04 12.50
CA GLU A 260 4.66 11.65 12.44
C GLU A 260 4.19 11.61 10.99
N PHE A 261 3.46 10.57 10.64
CA PHE A 261 2.89 10.36 9.30
C PHE A 261 1.41 10.02 9.40
N LEU A 262 0.64 10.47 8.41
CA LEU A 262 -0.63 9.83 8.07
C LEU A 262 -0.45 8.97 6.82
N VAL A 263 -0.91 7.72 6.87
CA VAL A 263 -1.14 6.87 5.68
C VAL A 263 -2.60 7.03 5.29
N ILE A 264 -2.89 7.32 4.02
CA ILE A 264 -4.19 7.83 3.58
C ILE A 264 -4.63 7.14 2.28
N GLY A 265 -5.83 6.55 2.26
CA GLY A 265 -6.56 6.31 1.02
C GLY A 265 -7.31 7.58 0.63
N ALA A 266 -7.04 8.14 -0.56
CA ALA A 266 -7.68 9.35 -1.04
C ALA A 266 -8.64 9.05 -2.20
N GLU A 267 -9.89 9.47 -2.05
CA GLU A 267 -10.93 9.36 -3.07
C GLU A 267 -11.27 10.70 -3.71
N GLY A 268 -11.77 10.58 -4.93
CA GLY A 268 -12.26 11.69 -5.71
C GLY A 268 -11.16 12.47 -6.38
N ASP A 269 -9.94 11.95 -6.48
CA ASP A 269 -8.80 12.51 -7.21
C ASP A 269 -9.15 12.94 -8.66
N VAL A 270 -8.28 13.74 -9.28
CA VAL A 270 -8.23 13.98 -10.72
C VAL A 270 -7.50 12.79 -11.36
N GLU A 271 -8.06 12.26 -12.43
CA GLU A 271 -7.49 11.13 -13.16
C GLU A 271 -6.03 11.43 -13.57
N LYS A 272 -5.14 10.44 -13.45
CA LYS A 272 -3.73 10.66 -13.83
C LYS A 272 -3.67 10.93 -15.33
N LYS A 273 -2.93 11.95 -15.75
CA LYS A 273 -2.86 12.37 -17.16
C LYS A 273 -2.61 11.22 -18.17
N HIS A 274 -1.73 10.27 -17.84
CA HIS A 274 -1.48 9.14 -18.74
C HIS A 274 -2.66 8.17 -18.86
N VAL A 275 -3.52 8.09 -17.83
CA VAL A 275 -4.77 7.33 -17.86
C VAL A 275 -5.83 8.10 -18.65
N GLU A 276 -5.93 9.41 -18.48
CA GLU A 276 -6.81 10.28 -19.30
C GLU A 276 -6.47 10.19 -20.81
N ASP A 277 -5.17 10.21 -21.12
CA ASP A 277 -4.65 10.13 -22.49
C ASP A 277 -4.74 8.70 -23.06
N PHE A 278 -4.99 7.68 -22.23
CA PHE A 278 -5.04 6.29 -22.65
C PHE A 278 -6.38 5.95 -23.32
N ARG A 279 -6.29 5.44 -24.56
CA ARG A 279 -7.47 4.95 -25.28
C ARG A 279 -7.84 3.56 -24.80
N LEU A 280 -8.74 3.49 -23.82
CA LEU A 280 -9.32 2.24 -23.33
C LEU A 280 -9.95 1.41 -24.47
N PRO A 281 -9.67 0.10 -24.55
CA PRO A 281 -10.38 -0.82 -25.45
C PRO A 281 -11.89 -0.80 -25.24
N VAL A 282 -12.65 -1.04 -26.32
CA VAL A 282 -14.12 -1.07 -26.25
C VAL A 282 -14.56 -2.31 -25.45
N GLY A 283 -15.20 -2.08 -24.30
CA GLY A 283 -15.70 -3.15 -23.42
C GLY A 283 -14.79 -3.46 -22.24
N ALA A 284 -13.58 -2.90 -22.18
CA ALA A 284 -12.76 -2.92 -20.97
C ALA A 284 -13.35 -1.98 -19.90
N PRO A 285 -13.37 -2.39 -18.62
CA PRO A 285 -13.81 -1.52 -17.53
C PRO A 285 -12.83 -0.35 -17.31
N SER A 286 -13.35 0.78 -16.81
CA SER A 286 -12.52 1.82 -16.22
C SER A 286 -12.20 1.47 -14.77
N ARG A 287 -11.04 1.94 -14.30
CA ARG A 287 -10.65 1.82 -12.89
C ARG A 287 -11.30 2.92 -12.05
N THR A 288 -11.41 2.67 -10.76
CA THR A 288 -11.81 3.70 -9.81
C THR A 288 -10.66 4.69 -9.62
N VAL A 289 -10.94 5.98 -9.72
CA VAL A 289 -9.96 7.04 -9.49
C VAL A 289 -9.73 7.24 -7.99
N ARG A 290 -8.62 6.70 -7.50
CA ARG A 290 -8.17 6.77 -6.11
C ARG A 290 -6.66 6.65 -6.00
N ALA A 291 -6.10 7.10 -4.88
CA ALA A 291 -4.67 7.04 -4.63
C ALA A 291 -4.37 6.60 -3.20
N GLN A 292 -3.36 5.73 -3.04
CA GLN A 292 -2.78 5.45 -1.73
C GLN A 292 -1.60 6.39 -1.47
N LEU A 293 -1.80 7.32 -0.55
CA LEU A 293 -0.87 8.39 -0.22
C LEU A 293 -0.35 8.28 1.21
N TRP A 294 0.65 9.11 1.50
CA TRP A 294 1.06 9.44 2.84
C TRP A 294 1.33 10.94 2.95
N MET A 295 1.25 11.49 4.16
CA MET A 295 1.77 12.82 4.48
C MET A 295 2.58 12.77 5.77
N ALA A 296 3.72 13.46 5.80
CA ALA A 296 4.45 13.75 7.02
C ALA A 296 4.11 15.16 7.49
N GLY A 297 4.12 15.36 8.80
CA GLY A 297 3.76 16.66 9.35
C GLY A 297 4.01 16.79 10.84
N ARG A 298 3.62 17.95 11.38
CA ARG A 298 3.73 18.28 12.80
C ARG A 298 2.37 18.36 13.47
N LEU A 299 2.28 17.79 14.66
CA LEU A 299 1.15 17.96 15.54
C LEU A 299 1.29 19.27 16.33
N GLU A 300 0.24 20.09 16.29
CA GLU A 300 0.20 21.41 16.93
C GLU A 300 -1.12 21.56 17.73
N ALA A 301 -1.07 22.27 18.86
CA ALA A 301 -2.27 22.58 19.63
C ALA A 301 -3.15 23.58 18.85
N GLY A 302 -4.43 23.24 18.68
CA GLY A 302 -5.42 24.05 17.98
C GLY A 302 -6.05 25.16 18.83
N GLY A 303 -6.75 26.09 18.16
CA GLY A 303 -7.50 27.19 18.77
C GLY A 303 -6.80 28.55 18.81
N ALA A 304 -7.59 29.63 18.83
CA ALA A 304 -7.08 31.00 18.92
C ALA A 304 -6.24 31.21 20.19
N GLY A 305 -4.93 31.39 20.01
CA GLY A 305 -3.99 31.61 21.12
C GLY A 305 -3.44 30.34 21.79
N GLY A 306 -3.58 29.15 21.19
CA GLY A 306 -2.95 27.91 21.67
C GLY A 306 -3.48 27.41 23.02
N LYS A 307 -4.74 27.74 23.34
CA LYS A 307 -5.43 27.39 24.60
C LYS A 307 -6.71 26.58 24.34
N GLY A 308 -6.63 25.52 23.54
CA GLY A 308 -7.74 24.61 23.23
C GLY A 308 -7.38 23.13 23.45
N GLU A 309 -8.40 22.28 23.55
CA GLU A 309 -8.25 20.80 23.53
C GLU A 309 -8.05 20.24 22.10
N GLU A 310 -8.28 21.08 21.09
CA GLU A 310 -8.14 20.74 19.67
C GLU A 310 -6.67 20.50 19.31
N VAL A 311 -6.43 19.61 18.35
CA VAL A 311 -5.10 19.33 17.79
C VAL A 311 -5.19 19.33 16.28
N LYS A 312 -4.16 19.88 15.63
CA LYS A 312 -4.01 19.88 14.18
C LYS A 312 -2.74 19.17 13.75
N PHE A 313 -2.82 18.48 12.62
CA PHE A 313 -1.69 17.89 11.92
C PHE A 313 -1.39 18.75 10.70
N ARG A 314 -0.27 19.46 10.73
CA ARG A 314 0.17 20.38 9.68
C ARG A 314 1.02 19.64 8.66
N TYR A 315 0.58 19.63 7.41
CA TYR A 315 1.34 19.08 6.27
C TYR A 315 2.73 19.73 6.14
N GLU A 316 3.75 18.90 5.89
CA GLU A 316 5.09 19.34 5.53
C GLU A 316 5.61 18.64 4.27
N HIS A 317 5.44 17.32 4.19
CA HIS A 317 5.90 16.48 3.09
C HIS A 317 4.84 15.44 2.76
N GLY A 318 4.90 14.88 1.54
CA GLY A 318 3.92 13.88 1.14
C GLY A 318 4.22 13.26 -0.21
N GLY A 319 3.62 12.09 -0.44
CA GLY A 319 3.80 11.32 -1.65
C GLY A 319 2.92 10.09 -1.67
N PHE A 320 3.22 9.18 -2.59
CA PHE A 320 2.51 7.92 -2.74
C PHE A 320 3.13 6.85 -1.84
N LEU A 321 2.30 6.04 -1.19
CA LEU A 321 2.75 4.78 -0.59
C LEU A 321 2.87 3.69 -1.67
N ASP A 322 1.99 3.75 -2.67
CA ASP A 322 2.03 2.90 -3.85
C ASP A 322 1.51 3.67 -5.08
N HIS A 323 2.15 3.46 -6.23
CA HIS A 323 1.84 4.19 -7.46
C HIS A 323 0.83 3.48 -8.38
N GLY A 324 0.47 2.23 -8.09
CA GLY A 324 -0.52 1.46 -8.84
C GLY A 324 -1.92 1.55 -8.22
N PRO A 325 -2.84 0.64 -8.58
CA PRO A 325 -4.19 0.55 -8.01
C PRO A 325 -4.27 0.08 -6.54
N TYR A 326 -3.15 -0.19 -5.87
CA TYR A 326 -3.08 -0.52 -4.44
C TYR A 326 -3.85 0.50 -3.60
N TYR A 327 -4.63 0.03 -2.63
CA TYR A 327 -5.48 0.90 -1.83
C TYR A 327 -5.81 0.32 -0.45
N ALA A 328 -6.52 1.10 0.37
CA ALA A 328 -7.02 0.72 1.69
C ALA A 328 -5.92 0.21 2.65
N ALA A 329 -4.78 0.90 2.68
CA ALA A 329 -3.68 0.49 3.54
C ALA A 329 -4.05 0.52 5.02
N ASN A 330 -3.71 -0.54 5.76
CA ASN A 330 -3.91 -0.64 7.18
C ASN A 330 -2.67 -1.26 7.84
N SER A 331 -2.24 -0.69 8.96
CA SER A 331 -0.94 -0.98 9.55
C SER A 331 -1.00 -1.27 11.05
N PHE A 332 0.02 -1.95 11.55
CA PHE A 332 0.21 -2.19 12.98
C PHE A 332 1.69 -2.12 13.33
N LEU A 333 1.99 -1.75 14.58
CA LEU A 333 3.33 -1.85 15.11
C LEU A 333 3.52 -3.29 15.56
N ASP A 334 4.37 -4.04 14.87
CA ASP A 334 4.71 -5.39 15.27
C ASP A 334 5.51 -5.34 16.58
N PRO A 335 4.98 -5.83 17.70
CA PRO A 335 5.66 -5.74 18.99
C PRO A 335 6.87 -6.69 19.08
N GLU A 336 6.97 -7.72 18.24
CA GLU A 336 8.11 -8.66 18.26
C GLU A 336 9.33 -8.05 17.58
N SER A 337 9.15 -7.37 16.43
CA SER A 337 10.26 -6.77 15.68
C SER A 337 10.43 -5.26 15.91
N GLY A 338 9.42 -4.57 16.43
CA GLY A 338 9.38 -3.11 16.53
C GLY A 338 9.18 -2.40 15.19
N ARG A 339 8.88 -3.13 14.11
CA ARG A 339 8.62 -2.57 12.77
C ARG A 339 7.16 -2.18 12.61
N ARG A 340 6.88 -1.13 11.83
CA ARG A 340 5.53 -0.83 11.37
C ARG A 340 5.26 -1.63 10.11
N VAL A 341 4.37 -2.61 10.18
CA VAL A 341 3.97 -3.45 9.05
C VAL A 341 2.63 -2.95 8.51
N VAL A 342 2.54 -2.82 7.18
CA VAL A 342 1.34 -2.38 6.46
C VAL A 342 0.90 -3.41 5.44
N TYR A 343 -0.42 -3.61 5.37
CA TYR A 343 -1.12 -4.39 4.35
C TYR A 343 -1.95 -3.44 3.50
N GLY A 344 -2.18 -3.78 2.24
CA GLY A 344 -3.15 -3.09 1.40
C GLY A 344 -3.78 -4.05 0.40
N TRP A 345 -4.82 -3.57 -0.28
CA TRP A 345 -5.60 -4.31 -1.24
C TRP A 345 -5.20 -3.96 -2.68
N ILE A 346 -5.10 -4.98 -3.52
CA ILE A 346 -4.94 -4.88 -4.96
C ILE A 346 -6.28 -5.26 -5.61
N PRO A 347 -6.98 -4.30 -6.24
CA PRO A 347 -8.30 -4.53 -6.80
C PRO A 347 -8.27 -5.24 -8.16
N GLU A 348 -9.29 -6.06 -8.45
CA GLU A 348 -9.52 -6.63 -9.80
C GLU A 348 -10.48 -5.74 -10.61
N GLU A 349 -10.03 -4.52 -10.92
CA GLU A 349 -10.83 -3.53 -11.67
C GLU A 349 -10.53 -3.51 -13.17
N ASP A 350 -9.59 -4.35 -13.62
CA ASP A 350 -9.18 -4.43 -15.03
C ASP A 350 -10.03 -5.42 -15.85
N ILE A 351 -10.94 -6.15 -15.20
CA ILE A 351 -11.85 -7.12 -15.82
C ILE A 351 -13.30 -6.86 -15.40
N SER A 352 -14.25 -7.32 -16.20
CA SER A 352 -15.67 -7.14 -15.88
C SER A 352 -16.09 -7.93 -14.61
N PRO A 353 -17.14 -7.52 -13.89
CA PRO A 353 -17.70 -8.30 -12.78
C PRO A 353 -18.11 -9.72 -13.19
N GLU A 354 -18.54 -9.90 -14.45
CA GLU A 354 -18.85 -11.23 -15.00
C GLU A 354 -17.59 -12.10 -15.11
N ALA A 355 -16.49 -11.52 -15.61
CA ALA A 355 -15.19 -12.19 -15.65
C ALA A 355 -14.68 -12.55 -14.26
N ALA A 356 -14.78 -11.65 -13.29
CA ALA A 356 -14.40 -11.93 -11.89
C ALA A 356 -15.23 -13.08 -11.28
N ARG A 357 -16.55 -13.11 -11.54
CA ARG A 357 -17.40 -14.24 -11.11
C ARG A 357 -16.97 -15.58 -11.73
N TRP A 358 -16.54 -15.58 -12.99
CA TRP A 358 -16.01 -16.79 -13.63
C TRP A 358 -14.64 -17.21 -13.09
N LYS A 359 -13.78 -16.23 -12.77
CA LYS A 359 -12.48 -16.42 -12.12
C LYS A 359 -12.63 -17.08 -10.74
N GLY A 360 -13.71 -16.75 -10.02
CA GLY A 360 -14.07 -17.37 -8.74
C GLY A 360 -13.34 -16.78 -7.53
N TRP A 361 -12.64 -15.66 -7.73
CA TRP A 361 -12.03 -14.82 -6.70
C TRP A 361 -11.95 -13.38 -7.22
N ASN A 362 -11.98 -12.40 -6.32
CA ASN A 362 -11.89 -10.98 -6.69
C ASN A 362 -11.15 -10.19 -5.60
N GLY A 363 -10.00 -9.62 -5.96
CA GLY A 363 -9.10 -8.91 -5.07
C GLY A 363 -8.04 -9.81 -4.44
N ALA A 364 -6.88 -9.21 -4.16
CA ALA A 364 -5.81 -9.83 -3.39
C ALA A 364 -5.26 -8.80 -2.39
N LEU A 365 -4.69 -9.26 -1.27
CA LEU A 365 -3.86 -8.40 -0.44
C LEU A 365 -2.44 -8.39 -1.00
N ALA A 366 -1.84 -7.20 -1.09
CA ALA A 366 -0.45 -7.03 -1.44
C ALA A 366 0.46 -7.75 -0.44
N VAL A 367 1.71 -8.03 -0.84
CA VAL A 367 2.71 -8.52 0.10
C VAL A 367 2.85 -7.56 1.29
N PRO A 368 3.01 -8.06 2.52
CA PRO A 368 3.23 -7.21 3.67
C PRO A 368 4.49 -6.36 3.48
N ARG A 369 4.39 -5.07 3.83
CA ARG A 369 5.48 -4.11 3.71
C ARG A 369 5.85 -3.56 5.08
N GLU A 370 7.13 -3.34 5.29
CA GLU A 370 7.61 -2.48 6.35
C GLU A 370 7.61 -1.03 5.85
N ILE A 371 7.03 -0.12 6.65
CA ILE A 371 7.20 1.32 6.47
C ILE A 371 8.05 1.89 7.61
N PHE A 372 8.97 2.79 7.27
CA PHE A 372 9.95 3.33 8.20
C PHE A 372 10.38 4.74 7.78
N LEU A 373 11.14 5.46 8.62
CA LEU A 373 11.70 6.74 8.22
C LEU A 373 13.01 6.47 7.48
N LEU A 374 12.99 6.55 6.15
CA LEU A 374 14.18 6.35 5.33
C LEU A 374 15.03 7.61 5.40
N ARG A 375 16.31 7.41 5.72
CA ARG A 375 17.31 8.47 5.78
C ARG A 375 18.39 8.22 4.74
N ILE A 376 18.64 9.20 3.87
CA ILE A 376 19.59 9.11 2.76
C ILE A 376 20.64 10.22 2.97
N PRO A 377 21.80 9.89 3.57
CA PRO A 377 22.84 10.88 3.84
C PRO A 377 23.62 11.25 2.57
N ASN A 378 24.36 12.36 2.65
CA ASN A 378 25.33 12.78 1.63
C ASN A 378 24.75 13.01 0.24
N VAL A 379 23.51 13.49 0.15
CA VAL A 379 22.85 13.80 -1.12
C VAL A 379 23.37 15.14 -1.65
N LEU A 380 23.72 15.17 -2.93
CA LEU A 380 24.15 16.38 -3.65
C LEU A 380 23.04 16.95 -4.52
N ALA A 381 22.30 16.08 -5.21
CA ALA A 381 21.17 16.44 -6.08
C ALA A 381 20.36 15.19 -6.46
N ALA A 382 19.16 15.38 -7.00
CA ALA A 382 18.49 14.35 -7.79
C ALA A 382 19.09 14.24 -9.20
N LEU A 383 18.61 13.26 -9.97
CA LEU A 383 19.06 13.02 -11.34
C LEU A 383 18.83 14.27 -12.21
N ARG A 384 17.59 14.77 -12.21
CA ARG A 384 17.16 15.96 -12.97
C ARG A 384 16.34 16.97 -12.16
N SER A 385 15.37 16.51 -11.36
CA SER A 385 14.51 17.41 -10.59
C SER A 385 15.31 18.20 -9.56
N ARG A 386 14.82 19.40 -9.19
CA ARG A 386 15.38 20.11 -8.03
C ARG A 386 14.81 19.48 -6.77
N LEU A 387 15.67 19.28 -5.75
CA LEU A 387 15.24 18.66 -4.48
C LEU A 387 14.12 19.45 -3.80
N GLU A 388 14.15 20.78 -3.89
CA GLU A 388 13.11 21.67 -3.34
C GLU A 388 11.72 21.51 -3.98
N ASP A 389 11.63 20.96 -5.19
CA ASP A 389 10.36 20.70 -5.89
C ASP A 389 9.82 19.28 -5.59
N MET A 390 10.52 18.50 -4.76
CA MET A 390 10.20 17.11 -4.50
C MET A 390 9.51 16.95 -3.14
N ALA A 391 8.20 17.15 -3.14
CA ALA A 391 7.35 17.05 -1.94
C ALA A 391 7.59 15.82 -1.02
N PRO A 392 7.97 14.63 -1.54
CA PRO A 392 8.27 13.48 -0.69
C PRO A 392 9.54 13.58 0.17
N PHE A 393 10.43 14.55 -0.06
CA PHE A 393 11.70 14.64 0.65
C PHE A 393 11.77 15.86 1.59
N GLU A 394 12.02 15.57 2.87
CA GLU A 394 12.57 16.57 3.81
C GLU A 394 14.07 16.67 3.56
N SER A 395 14.56 17.89 3.27
CA SER A 395 16.00 18.17 3.13
C SER A 395 16.56 18.74 4.42
N LYS A 396 17.52 18.05 5.03
CA LYS A 396 18.17 18.41 6.28
C LYS A 396 19.66 18.66 6.04
N VAL A 397 20.15 19.84 6.42
CA VAL A 397 21.58 20.15 6.41
C VAL A 397 22.18 19.69 7.74
N GLU A 398 23.15 18.78 7.67
CA GLU A 398 23.85 18.24 8.83
C GLU A 398 24.93 19.22 9.34
N ALA A 399 25.44 18.96 10.54
CA ALA A 399 26.44 19.82 11.19
C ALA A 399 27.76 19.95 10.40
N ASP A 400 28.10 18.96 9.56
CA ASP A 400 29.26 18.98 8.68
C ASP A 400 29.00 19.64 7.31
N GLY A 401 27.79 20.17 7.09
CA GLY A 401 27.36 20.80 5.85
C GLY A 401 26.94 19.81 4.75
N SER A 402 26.92 18.50 5.01
CA SER A 402 26.28 17.53 4.13
C SER A 402 24.76 17.68 4.15
N THR A 403 24.09 17.20 3.11
CA THR A 403 22.62 17.17 3.05
C THR A 403 22.14 15.74 3.19
N THR A 404 21.22 15.52 4.12
CA THR A 404 20.49 14.29 4.31
C THR A 404 19.06 14.49 3.82
N LEU A 405 18.55 13.54 3.04
CA LEU A 405 17.11 13.47 2.74
C LEU A 405 16.42 12.50 3.70
N LEU A 406 15.24 12.89 4.16
CA LEU A 406 14.33 12.07 4.95
C LEU A 406 13.03 11.87 4.16
N THR A 407 12.49 10.65 4.14
CA THR A 407 11.24 10.31 3.45
C THR A 407 10.58 9.08 4.05
N LEU A 408 9.37 8.73 3.61
CA LEU A 408 8.78 7.43 3.94
C LEU A 408 9.53 6.32 3.18
N GLY A 409 10.17 5.44 3.93
CA GLY A 409 10.70 4.19 3.44
C GLY A 409 9.60 3.15 3.31
N VAL A 410 9.64 2.35 2.25
CA VAL A 410 8.72 1.23 2.02
C VAL A 410 9.49 0.08 1.39
N ARG A 411 9.44 -1.09 2.04
CA ARG A 411 10.06 -2.32 1.53
C ARG A 411 9.21 -3.55 1.87
N PRO A 412 9.22 -4.62 1.06
CA PRO A 412 8.61 -5.88 1.45
C PRO A 412 9.28 -6.42 2.72
N ILE A 413 8.52 -7.06 3.62
CA ILE A 413 9.10 -7.60 4.85
C ILE A 413 10.18 -8.66 4.56
N ALA A 414 11.17 -8.74 5.43
CA ALA A 414 12.32 -9.64 5.26
C ALA A 414 11.93 -11.13 5.27
N GLU A 415 10.84 -11.45 5.96
CA GLU A 415 10.28 -12.80 6.07
C GLU A 415 9.96 -13.41 4.70
N LEU A 416 9.61 -12.60 3.69
CA LEU A 416 9.32 -13.11 2.34
C LEU A 416 10.48 -13.91 1.73
N ALA A 417 11.72 -13.69 2.20
CA ALA A 417 12.86 -14.50 1.82
C ALA A 417 12.70 -15.99 2.17
N GLY A 418 11.87 -16.35 3.16
CA GLY A 418 11.53 -17.73 3.50
C GLY A 418 10.88 -18.50 2.35
N MET A 419 10.16 -17.83 1.45
CA MET A 419 9.58 -18.46 0.25
C MET A 419 10.65 -18.91 -0.76
N ARG A 420 11.87 -18.36 -0.67
CA ARG A 420 12.97 -18.70 -1.57
C ARG A 420 13.50 -20.11 -1.33
N GLU A 421 13.29 -20.71 -0.17
CA GLU A 421 13.83 -22.03 0.20
C GLU A 421 13.36 -23.15 -0.75
N ALA A 422 12.11 -23.09 -1.20
CA ALA A 422 11.54 -24.07 -2.13
C ALA A 422 11.76 -23.72 -3.61
N SER A 423 12.24 -22.51 -3.88
CA SER A 423 12.36 -21.96 -5.23
C SER A 423 13.62 -22.40 -5.97
N HIS A 424 13.61 -22.26 -7.28
CA HIS A 424 14.78 -22.43 -8.13
C HIS A 424 15.49 -21.08 -8.30
N LYS A 425 16.60 -20.90 -7.58
CA LYS A 425 17.45 -19.71 -7.70
C LYS A 425 18.25 -19.73 -9.00
N LEU A 426 18.15 -18.65 -9.76
CA LEU A 426 18.83 -18.40 -11.02
C LEU A 426 19.60 -17.08 -10.90
N GLU A 427 20.91 -17.14 -11.04
CA GLU A 427 21.77 -15.95 -11.00
C GLU A 427 22.30 -15.64 -12.40
N PHE A 428 22.08 -14.40 -12.83
CA PHE A 428 22.65 -13.84 -14.05
C PHE A 428 23.63 -12.75 -13.63
N GLY A 429 24.88 -12.84 -14.12
CA GLY A 429 25.92 -11.89 -13.70
C GLY A 429 27.24 -12.51 -13.25
N ALA A 430 27.58 -13.76 -13.61
CA ALA A 430 28.97 -14.24 -13.44
C ALA A 430 30.00 -13.33 -14.15
N ALA A 431 29.53 -12.58 -15.15
CA ALA A 431 30.09 -11.31 -15.61
C ALA A 431 28.93 -10.32 -15.80
N ASP A 432 29.17 -9.02 -15.57
CA ASP A 432 28.17 -7.96 -15.69
C ASP A 432 27.44 -8.00 -17.05
N ILE A 433 26.11 -7.81 -17.04
CA ILE A 433 25.36 -7.59 -18.28
C ILE A 433 25.43 -6.10 -18.59
N VAL A 434 26.23 -5.75 -19.60
CA VAL A 434 26.41 -4.38 -20.06
C VAL A 434 25.48 -4.10 -21.23
N LEU A 435 24.66 -3.07 -21.17
CA LEU A 435 23.71 -2.71 -22.23
C LEU A 435 23.68 -1.19 -22.44
N PRO A 436 23.37 -0.70 -23.65
CA PRO A 436 23.49 -1.39 -24.94
C PRO A 436 24.89 -1.95 -25.24
N GLN A 437 24.98 -2.96 -26.10
CA GLN A 437 26.22 -3.56 -26.57
C GLN A 437 26.82 -2.80 -27.76
N PRO A 438 28.15 -2.90 -28.01
CA PRO A 438 28.80 -2.24 -29.15
C PRO A 438 28.29 -2.68 -30.53
N ASP A 439 27.68 -3.86 -30.63
CA ASP A 439 27.06 -4.39 -31.85
C ASP A 439 25.64 -3.85 -32.10
N GLY A 440 25.15 -2.98 -31.21
CA GLY A 440 23.81 -2.39 -31.27
C GLY A 440 22.74 -3.16 -30.51
N ALA A 441 23.05 -4.31 -29.90
CA ALA A 441 22.07 -5.04 -29.11
C ALA A 441 21.68 -4.26 -27.83
N GLN A 442 20.40 -3.95 -27.67
CA GLN A 442 19.86 -3.19 -26.54
C GLN A 442 19.26 -4.08 -25.43
N GLN A 443 19.24 -5.40 -25.64
CA GLN A 443 18.57 -6.33 -24.76
C GLN A 443 19.34 -7.65 -24.63
N ARG A 444 19.13 -8.32 -23.50
CA ARG A 444 19.69 -9.64 -23.18
C ARG A 444 18.60 -10.54 -22.61
N ARG A 445 18.22 -11.59 -23.35
CA ARG A 445 17.35 -12.65 -22.85
C ARG A 445 18.01 -13.32 -21.64
N LEU A 446 17.27 -13.41 -20.53
CA LEU A 446 17.68 -14.08 -19.30
C LEU A 446 17.09 -15.48 -19.25
N LEU A 447 15.78 -15.59 -19.45
CA LEU A 447 15.03 -16.85 -19.49
C LEU A 447 14.09 -16.87 -20.68
N ASP A 448 14.05 -17.99 -21.39
CA ASP A 448 13.03 -18.22 -22.43
C ASP A 448 11.65 -18.45 -21.81
N GLY A 449 11.60 -18.97 -20.58
CA GLY A 449 10.38 -19.12 -19.81
C GLY A 449 10.65 -19.46 -18.34
N THR A 450 9.91 -18.84 -17.43
CA THR A 450 9.81 -19.29 -16.04
C THR A 450 9.11 -20.66 -15.95
N ARG A 451 9.34 -21.39 -14.86
CA ARG A 451 8.77 -22.71 -14.55
C ARG A 451 7.42 -22.61 -13.86
N SER A 452 7.19 -21.53 -13.12
CA SER A 452 5.92 -21.22 -12.46
C SER A 452 5.35 -19.85 -12.89
N GLY A 453 4.16 -19.50 -12.40
CA GLY A 453 3.63 -18.13 -12.45
C GLY A 453 3.99 -17.30 -11.21
N SER A 454 4.74 -17.88 -10.26
CA SER A 454 5.09 -17.31 -8.97
C SER A 454 6.61 -17.17 -8.84
N TRP A 455 7.12 -15.96 -8.97
CA TRP A 455 8.56 -15.72 -8.91
C TRP A 455 8.89 -14.34 -8.36
N GLU A 456 10.12 -14.21 -7.89
CA GLU A 456 10.71 -12.94 -7.46
C GLU A 456 11.98 -12.67 -8.25
N MET A 457 12.20 -11.41 -8.61
CA MET A 457 13.44 -10.93 -9.21
C MET A 457 14.04 -9.81 -8.36
N GLU A 458 15.33 -9.90 -8.05
CA GLU A 458 16.12 -8.79 -7.54
C GLU A 458 17.19 -8.40 -8.55
N ALA A 459 17.36 -7.10 -8.78
CA ALA A 459 18.37 -6.58 -9.68
C ALA A 459 19.03 -5.31 -9.14
N THR A 460 20.35 -5.19 -9.30
CA THR A 460 21.11 -3.96 -9.10
C THR A 460 21.70 -3.50 -10.41
N VAL A 461 21.39 -2.27 -10.81
CA VAL A 461 21.80 -1.68 -12.08
C VAL A 461 22.55 -0.38 -11.82
N ALA A 462 23.81 -0.32 -12.25
CA ALA A 462 24.57 0.91 -12.31
C ALA A 462 24.26 1.64 -13.62
N ILE A 463 23.85 2.90 -13.51
CA ILE A 463 23.47 3.74 -14.64
C ILE A 463 24.50 4.85 -14.84
N ARG A 464 24.92 5.07 -16.08
CA ARG A 464 25.75 6.21 -16.48
C ARG A 464 24.83 7.35 -16.94
N TYR A 465 24.99 8.50 -16.30
CA TYR A 465 24.27 9.71 -16.66
C TYR A 465 25.21 10.91 -16.87
N PRO A 466 25.06 11.69 -17.96
CA PRO A 466 24.17 11.42 -19.09
C PRO A 466 24.64 10.20 -19.90
N GLY A 467 23.72 9.52 -20.58
CA GLY A 467 24.04 8.44 -21.52
C GLY A 467 22.96 7.36 -21.57
N CYS A 468 22.48 6.88 -20.43
CA CYS A 468 21.35 5.95 -20.39
C CYS A 468 20.03 6.72 -20.47
N GLU A 469 19.13 6.30 -21.37
CA GLU A 469 17.80 6.91 -21.55
C GLU A 469 16.71 6.12 -20.82
N THR A 470 16.66 4.82 -21.05
CA THR A 470 15.75 3.89 -20.36
C THR A 470 16.45 2.60 -19.99
N VAL A 471 15.99 1.95 -18.92
CA VAL A 471 16.52 0.66 -18.45
C VAL A 471 15.46 -0.11 -17.70
N GLY A 472 15.46 -1.44 -17.81
CA GLY A 472 14.55 -2.27 -17.04
C GLY A 472 14.44 -3.69 -17.57
N PHE A 473 13.24 -4.25 -17.48
CA PHE A 473 12.96 -5.65 -17.84
C PHE A 473 11.68 -5.79 -18.65
N HIS A 474 11.75 -6.58 -19.72
CA HIS A 474 10.60 -7.21 -20.32
C HIS A 474 10.29 -8.48 -19.53
N LEU A 475 9.05 -8.58 -19.07
CA LEU A 475 8.52 -9.64 -18.24
C LEU A 475 7.37 -10.33 -18.96
N ARG A 476 7.11 -11.60 -18.60
CA ARG A 476 5.92 -12.35 -19.05
C ARG A 476 5.68 -12.17 -20.56
N HIS A 477 6.72 -12.39 -21.35
CA HIS A 477 6.69 -12.09 -22.77
C HIS A 477 6.73 -13.36 -23.63
N SER A 478 6.16 -13.29 -24.84
CA SER A 478 6.33 -14.29 -25.90
C SER A 478 7.75 -14.25 -26.48
N GLU A 479 8.13 -15.26 -27.27
CA GLU A 479 9.47 -15.32 -27.88
C GLU A 479 9.78 -14.07 -28.73
N ASP A 480 8.80 -13.59 -29.48
CA ASP A 480 8.88 -12.43 -30.38
C ASP A 480 8.55 -11.07 -29.72
N LEU A 481 8.27 -11.06 -28.42
CA LEU A 481 7.84 -9.87 -27.65
C LEU A 481 6.51 -9.25 -28.09
N SER A 482 5.72 -9.93 -28.93
CA SER A 482 4.38 -9.45 -29.33
C SER A 482 3.39 -9.41 -28.15
N ILE A 483 3.52 -10.37 -27.22
CA ILE A 483 2.95 -10.30 -25.88
C ILE A 483 4.07 -9.93 -24.92
N CYS A 484 3.92 -8.86 -24.16
CA CYS A 484 4.95 -8.38 -23.25
C CYS A 484 4.41 -7.42 -22.19
N THR A 485 4.87 -7.58 -20.95
CA THR A 485 4.77 -6.55 -19.91
C THR A 485 6.15 -5.96 -19.68
N THR A 486 6.29 -4.64 -19.55
CA THR A 486 7.61 -4.01 -19.38
C THR A 486 7.66 -3.17 -18.11
N VAL A 487 8.63 -3.43 -17.25
CA VAL A 487 9.00 -2.52 -16.16
C VAL A 487 10.17 -1.68 -16.63
N VAL A 488 9.99 -0.36 -16.72
CA VAL A 488 10.97 0.57 -17.27
C VAL A 488 11.19 1.76 -16.37
N PHE A 489 12.46 2.10 -16.11
CA PHE A 489 12.85 3.40 -15.57
C PHE A 489 13.34 4.31 -16.70
N SER A 490 12.78 5.52 -16.78
CA SER A 490 13.25 6.57 -17.71
C SER A 490 14.05 7.64 -16.97
N THR A 491 15.29 7.88 -17.39
CA THR A 491 16.14 8.93 -16.83
C THR A 491 15.68 10.33 -17.24
N ALA A 492 14.98 10.44 -18.38
CA ALA A 492 14.50 11.71 -18.91
C ALA A 492 13.30 12.25 -18.13
N THR A 493 12.35 11.37 -17.81
CA THR A 493 11.12 11.74 -17.09
C THR A 493 11.21 11.48 -15.60
N GLU A 494 12.23 10.76 -15.09
CA GLU A 494 12.32 10.31 -13.69
C GLU A 494 11.01 9.61 -13.27
N THR A 495 10.71 8.53 -13.99
CA THR A 495 9.47 7.75 -13.83
C THR A 495 9.80 6.27 -13.96
N ILE A 496 9.22 5.45 -13.08
CA ILE A 496 9.09 4.00 -13.28
C ILE A 496 7.68 3.72 -13.82
N THR A 497 7.61 2.94 -14.89
CA THR A 497 6.35 2.56 -15.54
C THR A 497 6.27 1.04 -15.68
N VAL A 498 5.10 0.47 -15.37
CA VAL A 498 4.67 -0.86 -15.80
C VAL A 498 3.80 -0.69 -17.04
N VAL A 499 4.39 -0.96 -18.20
CA VAL A 499 3.75 -0.94 -19.52
C VAL A 499 3.00 -2.25 -19.70
N ARG A 500 1.70 -2.18 -19.96
CA ARG A 500 0.77 -3.34 -19.99
C ARG A 500 0.01 -3.47 -21.30
N GLU A 501 0.19 -2.54 -22.22
CA GLU A 501 -0.58 -2.40 -23.46
C GLU A 501 -0.54 -3.65 -24.34
N ALA A 502 0.60 -4.34 -24.33
CA ALA A 502 0.85 -5.59 -25.03
C ALA A 502 0.81 -6.82 -24.10
N SER A 503 0.29 -6.71 -22.87
CA SER A 503 0.33 -7.82 -21.91
C SER A 503 -0.54 -9.01 -22.31
N ASN A 504 -1.57 -8.80 -23.14
CA ASN A 504 -2.45 -9.79 -23.75
C ASN A 504 -3.16 -9.18 -24.98
N ALA A 505 -3.84 -10.02 -25.77
CA ALA A 505 -4.63 -9.58 -26.92
C ALA A 505 -6.14 -9.33 -26.64
N ASP A 506 -6.61 -9.55 -25.41
CA ASP A 506 -8.03 -9.50 -25.05
C ASP A 506 -8.55 -8.06 -24.88
N GLU A 507 -9.39 -7.59 -25.80
CA GLU A 507 -9.96 -6.24 -25.78
C GLU A 507 -10.96 -5.99 -24.64
N THR A 508 -11.33 -7.02 -23.87
CA THR A 508 -12.20 -6.87 -22.69
C THR A 508 -11.44 -6.58 -21.40
N ILE A 509 -10.11 -6.55 -21.46
CA ILE A 509 -9.22 -6.30 -20.32
C ILE A 509 -8.63 -4.89 -20.42
N ASN A 510 -8.66 -4.16 -19.30
CA ASN A 510 -7.98 -2.88 -19.21
C ASN A 510 -6.47 -3.10 -19.11
N ARG A 511 -5.74 -2.50 -20.07
CA ARG A 511 -4.29 -2.59 -20.22
C ARG A 511 -3.59 -1.24 -20.10
N CYS A 512 -4.22 -0.27 -19.46
CA CYS A 512 -3.63 1.06 -19.21
C CYS A 512 -2.31 0.92 -18.43
N PRO A 513 -1.22 1.60 -18.81
CA PRO A 513 0.03 1.52 -18.06
C PRO A 513 -0.13 2.13 -16.66
N ASP A 514 0.64 1.62 -15.70
CA ASP A 514 0.75 2.17 -14.35
C ASP A 514 2.12 2.84 -14.19
N ALA A 515 2.16 4.06 -13.67
CA ALA A 515 3.39 4.84 -13.58
C ALA A 515 3.48 5.68 -12.30
N GLY A 516 4.72 5.83 -11.80
CA GLY A 516 5.03 6.66 -10.64
C GLY A 516 6.36 7.41 -10.80
N PRO A 517 6.48 8.64 -10.29
CA PRO A 517 7.73 9.37 -10.32
C PRO A 517 8.78 8.69 -9.43
N PHE A 518 10.01 8.61 -9.93
CA PHE A 518 11.16 8.03 -9.21
C PHE A 518 12.44 8.67 -9.72
N THR A 519 13.36 9.02 -8.84
CA THR A 519 14.69 9.54 -9.22
C THR A 519 15.81 8.76 -8.56
N LEU A 520 16.98 8.79 -9.20
CA LEU A 520 18.24 8.38 -8.60
C LEU A 520 18.96 9.60 -8.05
N LEU A 521 19.58 9.44 -6.88
CA LEU A 521 20.27 10.53 -6.21
C LEU A 521 21.75 10.54 -6.58
N LYS A 522 22.31 11.74 -6.76
CA LYS A 522 23.76 11.96 -6.83
C LYS A 522 24.27 12.10 -5.41
N LEU A 523 25.10 11.16 -4.97
CA LEU A 523 25.64 11.08 -3.63
C LEU A 523 27.10 11.54 -3.60
N ASP A 524 27.56 12.06 -2.48
CA ASP A 524 28.98 12.35 -2.26
C ASP A 524 29.75 11.04 -2.02
N GLY A 525 30.55 10.64 -3.00
CA GLY A 525 31.41 9.46 -2.90
C GLY A 525 32.80 9.76 -2.36
N SER A 526 33.08 10.99 -1.91
CA SER A 526 34.42 11.37 -1.45
C SER A 526 34.73 10.79 -0.07
N ALA A 527 35.89 10.14 0.06
CA ALA A 527 36.48 9.81 1.35
C ALA A 527 37.31 11.00 1.87
N GLY A 528 36.67 12.15 2.10
CA GLY A 528 37.30 13.33 2.73
C GLY A 528 38.10 14.25 1.79
N GLY A 529 37.56 14.60 0.61
CA GLY A 529 38.22 15.47 -0.39
C GLY A 529 37.23 16.27 -1.26
N GLU A 530 37.61 16.62 -2.49
CA GLU A 530 36.71 17.24 -3.48
C GLU A 530 35.50 16.33 -3.72
N LYS A 531 34.27 16.88 -3.68
CA LYS A 531 33.03 16.10 -3.78
C LYS A 531 32.94 15.41 -5.13
N VAL A 532 33.12 14.09 -5.16
CA VAL A 532 32.97 13.29 -6.38
C VAL A 532 31.55 12.72 -6.40
N PRO A 533 30.66 13.21 -7.27
CA PRO A 533 29.30 12.70 -7.33
C PRO A 533 29.30 11.26 -7.85
N VAL A 534 28.72 10.35 -7.07
CA VAL A 534 28.42 8.97 -7.45
C VAL A 534 26.93 8.84 -7.60
N LEU A 535 26.46 8.38 -8.77
CA LEU A 535 25.04 8.15 -8.95
C LEU A 535 24.62 6.90 -8.18
N GLU A 536 23.53 7.03 -7.42
CA GLU A 536 22.86 5.92 -6.75
C GLU A 536 22.50 4.83 -7.78
N LYS A 537 22.74 3.57 -7.41
CA LYS A 537 22.36 2.43 -8.25
C LYS A 537 20.86 2.22 -8.18
N LEU A 538 20.25 1.84 -9.30
CA LEU A 538 18.86 1.40 -9.33
C LEU A 538 18.78 -0.02 -8.75
N ARG A 539 18.04 -0.21 -7.67
CA ARG A 539 17.77 -1.50 -7.05
C ARG A 539 16.30 -1.83 -7.22
N LEU A 540 16.01 -2.87 -7.99
CA LEU A 540 14.66 -3.33 -8.24
C LEU A 540 14.41 -4.65 -7.52
N ARG A 541 13.23 -4.78 -6.94
CA ARG A 541 12.67 -6.04 -6.45
C ARG A 541 11.28 -6.20 -7.02
N ILE A 542 11.05 -7.26 -7.79
CA ILE A 542 9.82 -7.49 -8.55
C ILE A 542 9.23 -8.83 -8.12
N PHE A 543 7.96 -8.83 -7.73
CA PHE A 543 7.21 -10.04 -7.43
C PHE A 543 6.16 -10.26 -8.50
N CYS A 544 6.06 -11.48 -8.99
CA CYS A 544 5.00 -11.94 -9.87
C CYS A 544 4.31 -13.13 -9.20
N ASP A 545 2.98 -13.11 -9.14
CA ASP A 545 2.19 -14.20 -8.58
C ASP A 545 0.87 -14.37 -9.33
N GLY A 546 0.91 -15.21 -10.36
CA GLY A 546 -0.22 -15.34 -11.27
C GLY A 546 -0.45 -14.03 -12.02
N ASP A 547 -1.57 -13.37 -11.73
CA ASP A 547 -1.90 -12.07 -12.33
C ASP A 547 -1.37 -10.88 -11.53
N VAL A 548 -0.90 -11.06 -10.30
CA VAL A 548 -0.40 -9.95 -9.46
C VAL A 548 1.06 -9.64 -9.82
N LEU A 549 1.38 -8.36 -10.00
CA LEU A 549 2.74 -7.85 -10.18
C LEU A 549 3.01 -6.71 -9.21
N GLU A 550 4.07 -6.82 -8.41
CA GLU A 550 4.54 -5.75 -7.53
C GLU A 550 5.98 -5.36 -7.84
N VAL A 551 6.26 -4.06 -7.96
CA VAL A 551 7.58 -3.50 -8.26
C VAL A 551 8.01 -2.57 -7.13
N PHE A 552 9.18 -2.83 -6.55
CA PHE A 552 9.80 -2.00 -5.53
C PHE A 552 11.12 -1.42 -6.03
N ALA A 553 11.42 -0.17 -5.69
CA ALA A 553 12.70 0.46 -6.02
C ALA A 553 13.31 1.25 -4.86
N ASN A 554 14.57 0.95 -4.57
CA ASN A 554 15.43 1.65 -3.59
C ASN A 554 14.75 1.97 -2.24
N ASP A 555 13.91 1.06 -1.75
CA ASP A 555 13.15 1.14 -0.49
C ASP A 555 12.31 2.43 -0.32
N ARG A 556 11.91 3.08 -1.41
CA ARG A 556 11.10 4.32 -1.39
C ARG A 556 10.09 4.44 -2.53
N PHE A 557 9.89 3.35 -3.24
CA PHE A 557 8.96 3.25 -4.36
C PHE A 557 8.32 1.87 -4.32
N ALA A 558 7.01 1.85 -4.46
CA ALA A 558 6.23 0.64 -4.66
C ALA A 558 5.16 0.89 -5.73
N LEU A 559 4.89 -0.12 -6.54
CA LEU A 559 3.81 -0.12 -7.52
C LEU A 559 3.26 -1.55 -7.62
N ALA A 560 2.04 -1.76 -7.16
CA ALA A 560 1.34 -3.03 -7.29
C ALA A 560 0.20 -2.92 -8.31
N THR A 561 0.10 -3.88 -9.22
CA THR A 561 -0.95 -3.92 -10.25
C THR A 561 -1.34 -5.35 -10.61
N MET A 562 -2.49 -5.48 -11.28
CA MET A 562 -2.87 -6.69 -12.00
C MET A 562 -2.28 -6.67 -13.42
N VAL A 563 -1.86 -7.82 -13.91
CA VAL A 563 -1.38 -8.05 -15.28
C VAL A 563 -1.92 -9.39 -15.74
N TYR A 564 -2.85 -9.38 -16.69
CA TYR A 564 -3.32 -10.60 -17.34
C TYR A 564 -2.45 -10.82 -18.57
N SER A 565 -1.79 -11.96 -18.63
CA SER A 565 -0.96 -12.36 -19.76
C SER A 565 -1.28 -13.76 -20.22
N ASP A 566 -1.05 -14.00 -21.50
CA ASP A 566 -1.19 -15.33 -22.10
C ASP A 566 -0.24 -16.32 -21.39
N GLN A 567 -0.72 -17.54 -21.14
CA GLN A 567 0.00 -18.51 -20.29
C GLN A 567 1.39 -18.90 -20.83
N ASP A 568 1.60 -18.81 -22.14
CA ASP A 568 2.88 -19.11 -22.79
C ASP A 568 3.86 -17.94 -22.74
N ALA A 569 3.39 -16.73 -22.38
CA ALA A 569 4.22 -15.54 -22.26
C ALA A 569 4.97 -15.54 -20.91
N ARG A 570 6.11 -16.24 -20.88
CA ARG A 570 6.85 -16.56 -19.64
C ARG A 570 8.30 -16.08 -19.63
N GLY A 571 8.77 -15.48 -20.72
CA GLY A 571 10.16 -15.08 -20.83
C GLY A 571 10.51 -13.86 -19.98
N LEU A 572 11.80 -13.72 -19.69
CA LEU A 572 12.40 -12.58 -19.00
C LEU A 572 13.59 -12.05 -19.80
N THR A 573 13.64 -10.74 -20.02
CA THR A 573 14.72 -10.04 -20.75
C THR A 573 15.10 -8.75 -20.05
N ALA A 574 16.40 -8.54 -19.83
CA ALA A 574 16.94 -7.23 -19.45
C ALA A 574 17.11 -6.35 -20.68
N PHE A 575 16.84 -5.05 -20.58
CA PHE A 575 17.06 -4.10 -21.68
C PHE A 575 17.54 -2.73 -21.18
N ALA A 576 18.24 -2.00 -22.04
CA ALA A 576 18.58 -0.59 -21.84
C ALA A 576 18.71 0.14 -23.19
N THR A 577 18.37 1.43 -23.22
CA THR A 577 18.57 2.32 -24.37
C THR A 577 19.49 3.49 -24.03
N GLY A 578 20.09 4.10 -25.06
CA GLY A 578 21.05 5.20 -24.93
C GLY A 578 22.44 4.83 -25.44
N ASP A 579 23.48 5.39 -24.83
CA ASP A 579 24.88 5.17 -25.21
C ASP A 579 25.33 3.74 -24.90
N VAL A 580 26.26 3.19 -25.70
CA VAL A 580 26.86 1.87 -25.48
C VAL A 580 27.44 1.76 -24.07
N GLY A 581 27.04 0.70 -23.34
CA GLY A 581 27.47 0.41 -21.97
C GLY A 581 27.07 1.45 -20.93
N SER A 582 25.97 2.16 -21.17
CA SER A 582 25.42 3.15 -20.24
C SER A 582 24.61 2.53 -19.09
N ALA A 583 24.22 1.26 -19.17
CA ALA A 583 23.64 0.49 -18.08
C ALA A 583 24.44 -0.79 -17.83
N VAL A 584 24.77 -1.06 -16.57
CA VAL A 584 25.48 -2.25 -16.13
C VAL A 584 24.62 -2.96 -15.09
N PHE A 585 24.02 -4.09 -15.46
CA PHE A 585 23.29 -4.94 -14.53
C PHE A 585 24.32 -5.79 -13.78
N GLU A 586 24.70 -5.32 -12.60
CA GLU A 586 25.74 -5.92 -11.76
C GLU A 586 25.26 -7.22 -11.14
N THR A 587 23.99 -7.27 -10.73
CA THR A 587 23.35 -8.48 -10.25
C THR A 587 21.93 -8.58 -10.79
N VAL A 588 21.54 -9.77 -11.25
CA VAL A 588 20.15 -10.12 -11.49
C VAL A 588 19.92 -11.53 -10.96
N THR A 589 19.07 -11.67 -9.96
CA THR A 589 18.71 -12.97 -9.37
C THR A 589 17.22 -13.18 -9.51
N VAL A 590 16.82 -14.37 -9.96
CA VAL A 590 15.42 -14.79 -10.05
C VAL A 590 15.21 -16.02 -9.18
N TRP A 591 14.21 -15.98 -8.31
CA TRP A 591 13.72 -17.13 -7.54
C TRP A 591 12.39 -17.55 -8.15
N ASP A 592 12.42 -18.64 -8.93
CA ASP A 592 11.26 -19.14 -9.69
C ASP A 592 10.63 -20.33 -9.00
N GLY A 593 9.30 -20.33 -8.89
CA GLY A 593 8.55 -21.32 -8.12
C GLY A 593 8.47 -20.94 -6.65
N LEU A 594 8.22 -19.65 -6.37
CA LEU A 594 7.91 -19.21 -5.02
C LEU A 594 6.63 -19.88 -4.55
N GLU A 595 6.71 -20.49 -3.38
CA GLU A 595 5.58 -21.05 -2.67
C GLU A 595 5.69 -20.62 -1.21
N VAL A 596 4.54 -20.43 -0.56
CA VAL A 596 4.52 -20.26 0.90
C VAL A 596 5.07 -21.53 1.53
N PRO A 597 6.04 -21.45 2.47
CA PRO A 597 6.56 -22.63 3.13
C PRO A 597 5.42 -23.44 3.74
N ARG A 598 5.23 -24.68 3.29
CA ARG A 598 4.31 -25.59 3.98
C ARG A 598 4.87 -25.78 5.38
N SER A 599 4.06 -25.55 6.41
CA SER A 599 4.46 -25.85 7.79
C SER A 599 4.94 -27.30 7.87
N ARG A 600 6.26 -27.51 7.99
CA ARG A 600 6.82 -28.81 8.35
C ARG A 600 6.55 -29.05 9.82
N VAL A 601 5.33 -29.40 10.20
CA VAL A 601 4.99 -30.21 11.39
C VAL A 601 3.55 -30.70 11.23
N ASP A 602 3.47 -32.03 11.04
CA ASP A 602 2.51 -33.04 11.53
C ASP A 602 0.99 -32.87 11.43
#